data_AF-A0A6G6KFB8-F1
#
_entry.id   AF-A0A6G6KFB8-F1
#
_cell.length_a   1.000
_cell.length_b   1.000
_cell.length_c   1.000
_cell.angle_alpha   90.00
_cell.angle_beta   90.00
_cell.angle_gamma   90.00
#
_symmetry.space_group_name_H-M   'P 1'
#
loop_
_entity.id
_entity.type
_entity.pdbx_description
1 polymer ?
#
loop_
_entity_poly.entity_id
_entity_poly.type
_entity_poly.pdbx_seq_one_letter_code
_entity_poly.pdbx_strand_id
1 'polypeptide(L)'
;MQELETQLVAGKDLTPAQVREAAAFLLDPAPEAAQKAALLKALAKKGETPGEIAAFVDEFLKHAISPPIDPLALQGPVLDVVGTGGDKLSLFNISTTAVFILAAGGVVVVKHGNRGITSKSGGADVLEALGVKIDLEPEDLARCVKETGVGFVFAPKYHPAFKAVVEARKLVAAEGLRTIFNLLGPLLNPVRPPYQLVGVFDDALVPAFADILRQLGRKAAWVVHGKTDDGRGMDELSTLGINRVAALKDGVIERADFDASKLGFAKPQLADLVGGEANTNADILEGILAGRIKGAKRDLAVLNAAAGFVITGISPDLAAGKALAEEILNRGAAHVKLRTLADWC
;
A
#
# COMPACT_ATOMS: atom_id res chain seq x y z
N MET A 1 26.10 -5.44 17.14
CA MET A 1 24.93 -6.36 17.13
C MET A 1 24.53 -6.97 18.49
N GLN A 2 25.35 -7.78 19.18
CA GLN A 2 24.95 -8.36 20.49
C GLN A 2 24.51 -7.31 21.53
N GLU A 3 25.14 -6.14 21.52
CA GLU A 3 24.75 -5.01 22.37
C GLU A 3 23.35 -4.48 22.03
N LEU A 4 23.03 -4.34 20.74
CA LEU A 4 21.70 -3.92 20.27
C LEU A 4 20.64 -4.95 20.65
N GLU A 5 20.93 -6.24 20.49
CA GLU A 5 20.03 -7.32 20.92
C GLU A 5 19.77 -7.26 22.43
N THR A 6 20.82 -7.06 23.23
CA THR A 6 20.71 -6.91 24.69
C THR A 6 19.85 -5.70 25.07
N GLN A 7 20.04 -4.57 24.38
CA GLN A 7 19.24 -3.35 24.58
C GLN A 7 17.76 -3.59 24.26
N LEU A 8 17.46 -4.24 23.13
CA LEU A 8 16.10 -4.54 22.70
C LEU A 8 15.40 -5.51 23.66
N VAL A 9 16.10 -6.54 24.13
CA VAL A 9 15.58 -7.48 25.14
C VAL A 9 15.28 -6.78 26.47
N ALA A 10 16.03 -5.73 26.80
CA ALA A 10 15.77 -4.89 27.96
C ALA A 10 14.63 -3.87 27.75
N GLY A 11 13.92 -3.91 26.63
CA GLY A 11 12.77 -3.04 26.36
C GLY A 11 13.14 -1.61 25.94
N LYS A 12 14.40 -1.37 25.53
CA LYS A 12 14.90 -0.03 25.19
C LYS A 12 14.88 0.21 23.68
N ASP A 13 14.35 1.36 23.29
CA ASP A 13 14.26 1.77 21.88
C ASP A 13 15.65 2.06 21.29
N LEU A 14 15.78 1.86 19.98
CA LEU A 14 16.98 2.18 19.22
C LEU A 14 17.06 3.67 18.92
N THR A 15 18.25 4.25 19.04
CA THR A 15 18.53 5.59 18.51
C THR A 15 18.64 5.57 16.98
N PRO A 16 18.52 6.72 16.28
CA PRO A 16 18.69 6.77 14.83
C PRO A 16 20.03 6.20 14.32
N ALA A 17 21.12 6.37 15.08
CA ALA A 17 22.42 5.80 14.74
C ALA A 17 22.40 4.25 14.84
N GLN A 18 21.74 3.71 15.87
CA GLN A 18 21.60 2.27 16.05
C GLN A 18 20.66 1.65 15.02
N VAL A 19 19.60 2.35 14.62
CA VAL A 19 18.74 1.93 13.51
C VAL A 19 19.54 1.81 12.21
N ARG A 20 20.45 2.76 11.94
CA ARG A 20 21.35 2.68 10.78
C ARG A 20 22.27 1.45 10.83
N GLU A 21 22.89 1.18 11.98
CA GLU A 21 23.72 -0.03 12.17
C GLU A 21 22.88 -1.30 11.94
N ALA A 22 21.70 -1.38 12.57
CA ALA A 22 20.79 -2.52 12.43
C ALA A 22 20.30 -2.70 10.98
N ALA A 23 19.94 -1.62 10.29
CA ALA A 23 19.49 -1.66 8.90
C ALA A 23 20.61 -2.15 7.96
N ALA A 24 21.83 -1.63 8.12
CA ALA A 24 23.00 -2.08 7.36
C ALA A 24 23.26 -3.57 7.60
N PHE A 25 23.24 -4.01 8.86
CA PHE A 25 23.42 -5.41 9.23
C PHE A 25 22.36 -6.34 8.63
N LEU A 26 21.08 -5.92 8.60
CA LEU A 26 20.00 -6.71 8.03
C LEU A 26 20.14 -6.87 6.50
N LEU A 27 20.62 -5.82 5.82
CA LEU A 27 20.78 -5.78 4.35
C LEU A 27 22.12 -6.33 3.84
N ASP A 28 23.13 -6.47 4.69
CA ASP A 28 24.43 -7.05 4.34
C ASP A 28 24.29 -8.56 4.05
N PRO A 29 24.72 -9.10 2.90
CA PRO A 29 24.67 -10.53 2.63
C PRO A 29 25.60 -11.39 3.51
N ALA A 30 26.61 -10.82 4.18
CA ALA A 30 27.65 -11.56 4.90
C ALA A 30 27.18 -12.23 6.21
N PRO A 31 26.40 -11.59 7.11
CA PRO A 31 25.95 -12.22 8.34
C PRO A 31 25.00 -13.40 8.13
N GLU A 32 25.09 -14.40 9.00
CA GLU A 32 24.24 -15.58 8.93
C GLU A 32 22.77 -15.24 9.19
N ALA A 33 21.86 -15.98 8.55
CA ALA A 33 20.42 -15.79 8.71
C ALA A 33 19.96 -15.90 10.18
N ALA A 34 20.60 -16.76 10.97
CA ALA A 34 20.30 -16.93 12.39
C ALA A 34 20.59 -15.68 13.22
N GLN A 35 21.69 -14.98 12.93
CA GLN A 35 22.07 -13.74 13.64
C GLN A 35 21.08 -12.61 13.31
N LYS A 36 20.71 -12.48 12.04
CA LYS A 36 19.66 -11.54 11.62
C LYS A 36 18.32 -11.87 12.25
N ALA A 37 17.96 -13.15 12.32
CA ALA A 37 16.74 -13.60 12.97
C ALA A 37 16.74 -13.26 14.47
N ALA A 38 17.88 -13.34 15.17
CA ALA A 38 18.00 -12.95 16.57
C ALA A 38 17.66 -11.47 16.78
N LEU A 39 18.25 -10.57 15.97
CA LEU A 39 17.92 -9.14 15.99
C LEU A 39 16.43 -8.89 15.72
N LEU A 40 15.88 -9.50 14.67
CA LEU A 40 14.47 -9.32 14.30
C LEU A 40 13.53 -9.81 15.39
N LYS A 41 13.85 -10.91 16.07
CA LYS A 41 13.07 -11.41 17.21
C LYS A 41 13.14 -10.45 18.40
N ALA A 42 14.32 -9.93 18.71
CA ALA A 42 14.50 -8.98 19.80
C ALA A 42 13.67 -7.71 19.54
N LEU A 43 13.73 -7.19 18.31
CA LEU A 43 12.96 -6.02 17.89
C LEU A 43 11.45 -6.27 17.96
N ALA A 44 10.98 -7.39 17.40
CA ALA A 44 9.56 -7.76 17.42
C ALA A 44 9.01 -7.97 18.84
N LYS A 45 9.81 -8.58 19.74
CA LYS A 45 9.42 -8.79 21.14
C LYS A 45 9.36 -7.50 21.95
N LYS A 46 10.24 -6.54 21.67
CA LYS A 46 10.18 -5.19 22.23
C LYS A 46 8.90 -4.47 21.77
N GLY A 47 8.55 -4.64 20.50
CA GLY A 47 7.55 -3.85 19.80
C GLY A 47 8.18 -2.60 19.21
N GLU A 48 8.07 -2.44 17.89
CA GLU A 48 8.64 -1.31 17.18
C GLU A 48 7.87 -0.01 17.42
N THR A 49 8.58 1.06 17.73
CA THR A 49 7.97 2.39 17.83
C THR A 49 7.77 3.01 16.44
N PRO A 50 6.80 3.94 16.28
CA PRO A 50 6.66 4.71 15.03
C PRO A 50 7.97 5.38 14.58
N GLY A 51 8.77 5.89 15.52
CA GLY A 51 10.05 6.54 15.22
C GLY A 51 11.11 5.57 14.71
N GLU A 52 11.24 4.39 15.32
CA GLU A 52 12.12 3.34 14.80
C GLU A 52 11.69 2.89 13.40
N ILE A 53 10.39 2.68 13.18
CA ILE A 53 9.87 2.26 11.87
C ILE A 53 10.19 3.32 10.80
N ALA A 54 9.92 4.60 11.07
CA ALA A 54 10.25 5.69 10.14
C ALA A 54 11.76 5.73 9.84
N ALA A 55 12.61 5.60 10.86
CA ALA A 55 14.06 5.57 10.66
C ALA A 55 14.54 4.35 9.85
N PHE A 56 13.95 3.17 10.08
CA PHE A 56 14.25 1.98 9.27
C PHE A 56 13.82 2.17 7.81
N VAL A 57 12.64 2.74 7.57
CA VAL A 57 12.16 3.06 6.22
C VAL A 57 13.14 3.99 5.52
N ASP A 58 13.58 5.07 6.17
CA ASP A 58 14.54 6.01 5.59
C ASP A 58 15.88 5.35 5.23
N GLU A 59 16.42 4.48 6.10
CA GLU A 59 17.64 3.74 5.79
C GLU A 59 17.43 2.73 4.67
N PHE A 60 16.34 1.96 4.68
CA PHE A 60 16.05 0.99 3.62
C PHE A 60 15.83 1.63 2.25
N LEU A 61 15.20 2.81 2.21
CA LEU A 61 15.02 3.57 0.97
C LEU A 61 16.34 4.09 0.38
N LYS A 62 17.41 4.24 1.17
CA LYS A 62 18.76 4.58 0.64
C LYS A 62 19.42 3.42 -0.11
N HIS A 63 18.98 2.19 0.16
CA HIS A 63 19.43 0.97 -0.52
C HIS A 63 18.46 0.50 -1.61
N ALA A 64 17.34 1.21 -1.80
CA ALA A 64 16.41 0.96 -2.88
C ALA A 64 16.97 1.50 -4.21
N ILE A 65 16.59 0.88 -5.31
CA ILE A 65 16.76 1.48 -6.63
C ILE A 65 15.76 2.63 -6.71
N SER A 66 16.22 3.85 -6.96
CA SER A 66 15.36 5.02 -7.05
C SER A 66 15.12 5.36 -8.52
N PRO A 67 13.89 5.24 -9.04
CA PRO A 67 13.58 5.70 -10.38
C PRO A 67 13.66 7.23 -10.44
N PRO A 68 14.12 7.82 -11.56
CA PRO A 68 14.27 9.27 -11.72
C PRO A 68 12.91 9.97 -11.92
N ILE A 69 12.04 9.85 -10.93
CA ILE A 69 10.71 10.45 -10.88
C ILE A 69 10.76 11.53 -9.81
N ASP A 70 10.61 12.78 -10.23
CA ASP A 70 10.35 13.90 -9.32
C ASP A 70 8.84 14.10 -9.21
N PRO A 71 8.22 13.81 -8.04
CA PRO A 71 6.79 13.99 -7.86
C PRO A 71 6.30 15.42 -8.10
N LEU A 72 7.16 16.43 -7.92
CA LEU A 72 6.81 17.83 -8.12
C LEU A 72 6.84 18.25 -9.60
N ALA A 73 7.50 17.47 -10.47
CA ALA A 73 7.61 17.74 -11.89
C ALA A 73 6.50 17.08 -12.74
N LEU A 74 5.61 16.31 -12.12
CA LEU A 74 4.49 15.63 -12.80
C LEU A 74 3.23 16.51 -12.83
N GLN A 75 2.35 16.24 -13.79
CA GLN A 75 1.18 17.09 -14.07
C GLN A 75 0.08 17.04 -13.01
N GLY A 76 0.11 16.05 -12.12
CA GLY A 76 -0.91 15.82 -11.11
C GLY A 76 -0.31 15.38 -9.76
N PRO A 77 -1.11 15.38 -8.69
CA PRO A 77 -0.66 14.95 -7.38
C PRO A 77 -0.25 13.48 -7.43
N VAL A 78 0.94 13.16 -6.92
CA VAL A 78 1.47 11.79 -6.92
C VAL A 78 1.03 11.05 -5.67
N LEU A 79 0.30 9.96 -5.87
CA LEU A 79 -0.31 9.14 -4.84
C LEU A 79 0.18 7.69 -4.95
N ASP A 80 0.39 7.04 -3.82
CA ASP A 80 0.41 5.58 -3.72
C ASP A 80 -0.82 5.09 -2.94
N VAL A 81 -1.38 3.97 -3.38
CA VAL A 81 -2.57 3.33 -2.80
C VAL A 81 -2.22 1.87 -2.55
N VAL A 82 -2.01 1.51 -1.29
CA VAL A 82 -1.40 0.23 -0.92
C VAL A 82 -1.87 -0.22 0.47
N GLY A 83 -2.08 -1.53 0.62
CA GLY A 83 -2.40 -2.15 1.90
C GLY A 83 -1.21 -2.91 2.48
N THR A 84 -1.22 -3.16 3.78
CA THR A 84 -0.28 -4.09 4.42
C THR A 84 -0.46 -5.54 3.97
N GLY A 85 -1.63 -5.87 3.40
CA GLY A 85 -2.12 -7.23 3.20
C GLY A 85 -2.47 -7.91 4.53
N GLY A 86 -2.86 -9.19 4.43
CA GLY A 86 -3.01 -10.06 5.60
C GLY A 86 -4.39 -10.06 6.26
N ASP A 87 -5.41 -9.46 5.62
CA ASP A 87 -6.82 -9.50 6.08
C ASP A 87 -7.44 -10.92 6.02
N LYS A 88 -6.89 -11.81 5.18
CA LYS A 88 -7.36 -13.19 4.93
C LYS A 88 -8.81 -13.25 4.44
N LEU A 89 -9.33 -12.17 3.85
CA LEU A 89 -10.71 -12.11 3.35
C LEU A 89 -10.84 -12.59 1.89
N SER A 90 -9.72 -12.81 1.20
CA SER A 90 -9.67 -13.28 -0.21
C SER A 90 -10.47 -12.38 -1.16
N LEU A 91 -10.44 -11.06 -0.93
CA LEU A 91 -11.12 -10.08 -1.77
C LEU A 91 -10.44 -9.93 -3.13
N PHE A 92 -11.14 -9.34 -4.10
CA PHE A 92 -10.51 -8.93 -5.36
C PHE A 92 -9.53 -7.77 -5.13
N ASN A 93 -8.67 -7.45 -6.10
CA ASN A 93 -7.62 -6.43 -5.95
C ASN A 93 -8.17 -4.99 -6.00
N ILE A 94 -8.73 -4.52 -4.88
CA ILE A 94 -9.40 -3.22 -4.73
C ILE A 94 -8.45 -2.06 -4.98
N SER A 95 -7.34 -1.96 -4.23
CA SER A 95 -6.36 -0.90 -4.46
C SER A 95 -5.79 -0.86 -5.88
N THR A 96 -5.58 -2.02 -6.53
CA THR A 96 -5.17 -2.06 -7.95
C THR A 96 -6.27 -1.57 -8.89
N THR A 97 -7.54 -1.85 -8.60
CA THR A 97 -8.67 -1.32 -9.37
C THR A 97 -8.78 0.20 -9.21
N ALA A 98 -8.59 0.72 -7.98
CA ALA A 98 -8.67 2.13 -7.67
C ALA A 98 -7.60 2.98 -8.40
N VAL A 99 -6.40 2.42 -8.66
CA VAL A 99 -5.32 3.07 -9.43
C VAL A 99 -5.84 3.70 -10.72
N PHE A 100 -6.59 2.94 -11.50
CA PHE A 100 -7.03 3.37 -12.83
C PHE A 100 -8.17 4.39 -12.76
N ILE A 101 -9.03 4.29 -11.75
CA ILE A 101 -10.08 5.29 -11.48
C ILE A 101 -9.42 6.63 -11.12
N LEU A 102 -8.47 6.60 -10.18
CA LEU A 102 -7.72 7.77 -9.72
C LEU A 102 -6.95 8.43 -10.86
N ALA A 103 -6.22 7.64 -11.65
CA ALA A 103 -5.43 8.16 -12.75
C ALA A 103 -6.28 8.71 -13.91
N ALA A 104 -7.47 8.17 -14.13
CA ALA A 104 -8.43 8.76 -15.06
C ALA A 104 -9.08 10.06 -14.55
N GLY A 105 -8.94 10.36 -13.25
CA GLY A 105 -9.36 11.61 -12.62
C GLY A 105 -8.24 12.64 -12.44
N GLY A 106 -7.05 12.40 -13.01
CA GLY A 106 -5.93 13.35 -12.99
C GLY A 106 -4.92 13.17 -11.84
N VAL A 107 -5.08 12.13 -11.00
CA VAL A 107 -4.05 11.73 -10.04
C VAL A 107 -2.91 11.04 -10.81
N VAL A 108 -1.66 11.27 -10.42
CA VAL A 108 -0.57 10.40 -10.87
C VAL A 108 -0.43 9.29 -9.85
N VAL A 109 -0.60 8.03 -10.25
CA VAL A 109 -0.52 6.91 -9.33
C VAL A 109 0.76 6.12 -9.56
N VAL A 110 1.67 6.17 -8.59
CA VAL A 110 2.87 5.31 -8.58
C VAL A 110 2.69 4.28 -7.49
N LYS A 111 2.12 3.14 -7.85
CA LYS A 111 1.75 2.09 -6.89
C LYS A 111 2.97 1.24 -6.55
N HIS A 112 3.30 1.13 -5.27
CA HIS A 112 4.23 0.12 -4.79
C HIS A 112 3.48 -1.19 -4.54
N GLY A 113 4.06 -2.31 -4.97
CA GLY A 113 3.37 -3.59 -4.82
C GLY A 113 4.27 -4.81 -4.97
N ASN A 114 3.68 -5.95 -4.63
CA ASN A 114 4.33 -7.25 -4.71
C ASN A 114 3.35 -8.31 -5.23
N ARG A 115 3.85 -9.53 -5.43
CA ARG A 115 3.04 -10.73 -5.67
C ARG A 115 2.30 -11.14 -4.40
N GLY A 116 1.24 -11.93 -4.57
CA GLY A 116 0.49 -12.51 -3.46
C GLY A 116 1.38 -13.42 -2.61
N ILE A 117 1.41 -13.19 -1.30
CA ILE A 117 2.12 -14.07 -0.33
C ILE A 117 1.10 -14.86 0.48
N THR A 118 0.08 -14.18 0.99
CA THR A 118 -1.01 -14.77 1.80
C THR A 118 -2.36 -14.72 1.09
N SER A 119 -2.52 -13.87 0.07
CA SER A 119 -3.67 -13.82 -0.82
C SER A 119 -3.49 -14.78 -1.99
N LYS A 120 -4.61 -15.13 -2.65
CA LYS A 120 -4.62 -15.92 -3.89
C LYS A 120 -3.90 -15.22 -5.05
N SER A 121 -3.95 -13.88 -5.08
CA SER A 121 -3.18 -13.06 -6.03
C SER A 121 -2.84 -11.70 -5.43
N GLY A 122 -1.66 -11.19 -5.78
CA GLY A 122 -1.22 -9.83 -5.45
C GLY A 122 -1.48 -8.86 -6.59
N GLY A 123 -1.21 -7.57 -6.35
CA GLY A 123 -1.38 -6.54 -7.37
C GLY A 123 -0.50 -6.79 -8.60
N ALA A 124 0.72 -7.28 -8.42
CA ALA A 124 1.63 -7.64 -9.51
C ALA A 124 1.06 -8.75 -10.41
N ASP A 125 0.51 -9.82 -9.80
CA ASP A 125 -0.01 -10.97 -10.53
C ASP A 125 -1.21 -10.60 -11.41
N VAL A 126 -2.08 -9.72 -10.90
CA VAL A 126 -3.25 -9.22 -11.66
C VAL A 126 -2.83 -8.26 -12.77
N LEU A 127 -1.86 -7.39 -12.54
CA LEU A 127 -1.36 -6.49 -13.58
C LEU A 127 -0.71 -7.26 -14.74
N GLU A 128 0.09 -8.29 -14.44
CA GLU A 128 0.62 -9.19 -15.48
C GLU A 128 -0.48 -9.91 -16.25
N ALA A 129 -1.51 -10.42 -15.56
CA ALA A 129 -2.65 -11.07 -16.21
C ALA A 129 -3.43 -10.11 -17.14
N LEU A 130 -3.37 -8.80 -16.89
CA LEU A 130 -3.92 -7.74 -17.74
C LEU A 130 -2.97 -7.27 -18.85
N GLY A 131 -1.78 -7.87 -18.97
CA GLY A 131 -0.77 -7.53 -19.97
C GLY A 131 0.12 -6.35 -19.60
N VAL A 132 0.08 -5.85 -18.36
CA VAL A 132 0.95 -4.76 -17.91
C VAL A 132 2.33 -5.30 -17.56
N LYS A 133 3.39 -4.69 -18.09
CA LYS A 133 4.76 -4.99 -17.70
C LYS A 133 5.07 -4.41 -16.32
N ILE A 134 5.28 -5.29 -15.35
CA ILE A 134 5.48 -4.91 -13.95
C ILE A 134 6.96 -4.68 -13.57
N ASP A 135 7.89 -5.10 -14.42
CA ASP A 135 9.32 -5.13 -14.14
C ASP A 135 10.11 -4.11 -14.98
N LEU A 136 9.49 -2.97 -15.29
CA LEU A 136 10.16 -1.86 -15.99
C LEU A 136 11.44 -1.42 -15.28
N GLU A 137 12.48 -1.16 -16.07
CA GLU A 137 13.71 -0.51 -15.60
C GLU A 137 13.40 0.92 -15.10
N PRO A 138 14.23 1.48 -14.20
CA PRO A 138 13.95 2.76 -13.56
C PRO A 138 13.65 3.91 -14.53
N GLU A 139 14.41 4.02 -15.60
CA GLU A 139 14.24 5.03 -16.65
C GLU A 139 12.94 4.82 -17.44
N ASP A 140 12.60 3.57 -17.74
CA ASP A 140 11.35 3.21 -18.42
C ASP A 140 10.14 3.51 -17.54
N LEU A 141 10.21 3.16 -16.25
CA LEU A 141 9.16 3.48 -15.29
C LEU A 141 8.93 4.99 -15.21
N ALA A 142 10.00 5.79 -15.20
CA ALA A 142 9.88 7.25 -15.16
C ALA A 142 9.17 7.81 -16.42
N ARG A 143 9.49 7.29 -17.61
CA ARG A 143 8.79 7.65 -18.85
C ARG A 143 7.34 7.21 -18.84
N CYS A 144 7.08 5.96 -18.45
CA CYS A 144 5.74 5.40 -18.36
C CYS A 144 4.84 6.23 -17.42
N VAL A 145 5.34 6.59 -16.24
CA VAL A 145 4.60 7.44 -15.29
C VAL A 145 4.33 8.83 -15.88
N LYS A 146 5.31 9.43 -16.56
CA LYS A 146 5.16 10.75 -17.17
C LYS A 146 4.11 10.77 -18.30
N GLU A 147 4.06 9.71 -19.11
CA GLU A 147 3.19 9.63 -20.29
C GLU A 147 1.78 9.13 -19.95
N THR A 148 1.68 8.14 -19.07
CA THR A 148 0.41 7.48 -18.75
C THR A 148 -0.25 8.01 -17.48
N GLY A 149 0.52 8.62 -16.57
CA GLY A 149 0.08 8.97 -15.22
C GLY A 149 -0.03 7.79 -14.27
N VAL A 150 0.41 6.59 -14.68
CA VAL A 150 0.40 5.38 -13.86
C VAL A 150 1.76 4.69 -13.93
N GLY A 151 2.22 4.17 -12.80
CA GLY A 151 3.39 3.30 -12.74
C GLY A 151 3.25 2.27 -11.63
N PHE A 152 3.93 1.13 -11.81
CA PHE A 152 4.00 0.08 -10.82
C PHE A 152 5.45 -0.17 -10.42
N VAL A 153 5.74 0.05 -9.13
CA VAL A 153 7.03 -0.27 -8.53
C VAL A 153 6.94 -1.69 -7.99
N PHE A 154 7.52 -2.65 -8.72
CA PHE A 154 7.57 -4.04 -8.27
C PHE A 154 8.65 -4.24 -7.20
N ALA A 155 8.23 -4.46 -5.95
CA ALA A 155 9.09 -4.44 -4.77
C ALA A 155 10.37 -5.30 -4.89
N PRO A 156 10.34 -6.56 -5.38
CA PRO A 156 11.54 -7.38 -5.52
C PRO A 156 12.59 -6.81 -6.48
N LYS A 157 12.17 -6.04 -7.48
CA LYS A 157 13.09 -5.36 -8.41
C LYS A 157 13.71 -4.13 -7.75
N TYR A 158 12.90 -3.33 -7.07
CA TYR A 158 13.33 -2.03 -6.52
C TYR A 158 14.00 -2.11 -5.13
N HIS A 159 13.87 -3.24 -4.42
CA HIS A 159 14.54 -3.50 -3.14
C HIS A 159 15.45 -4.74 -3.19
N PRO A 160 16.46 -4.81 -4.08
CA PRO A 160 17.27 -6.01 -4.28
C PRO A 160 18.03 -6.42 -3.01
N ALA A 161 18.43 -5.44 -2.17
CA ALA A 161 19.12 -5.68 -0.90
C ALA A 161 18.29 -6.52 0.09
N PHE A 162 16.95 -6.53 -0.04
CA PHE A 162 16.08 -7.29 0.87
C PHE A 162 16.23 -8.80 0.68
N LYS A 163 16.87 -9.28 -0.40
CA LYS A 163 17.24 -10.70 -0.54
C LYS A 163 18.06 -11.19 0.65
N ALA A 164 18.90 -10.33 1.23
CA ALA A 164 19.77 -10.66 2.35
C ALA A 164 19.01 -11.03 3.64
N VAL A 165 17.75 -10.62 3.79
CA VAL A 165 16.95 -10.84 5.01
C VAL A 165 15.84 -11.89 4.83
N VAL A 166 15.68 -12.46 3.64
CA VAL A 166 14.58 -13.41 3.34
C VAL A 166 14.63 -14.63 4.26
N GLU A 167 15.77 -15.30 4.38
CA GLU A 167 15.89 -16.51 5.21
C GLU A 167 15.72 -16.20 6.69
N ALA A 168 16.25 -15.07 7.17
CA ALA A 168 16.03 -14.63 8.54
C ALA A 168 14.55 -14.42 8.85
N ARG A 169 13.80 -13.80 7.94
CA ARG A 169 12.34 -13.61 8.09
C ARG A 169 11.60 -14.95 8.12
N LYS A 170 12.01 -15.95 7.34
CA LYS A 170 11.41 -17.30 7.40
C LYS A 170 11.63 -17.96 8.75
N LEU A 171 12.84 -17.84 9.32
CA LEU A 171 13.13 -18.37 10.66
C LEU A 171 12.25 -17.74 11.74
N VAL A 172 12.05 -16.42 11.69
CA VAL A 172 11.17 -15.72 12.65
C VAL A 172 9.70 -16.11 12.44
N ALA A 173 9.25 -16.21 11.19
CA ALA A 173 7.89 -16.61 10.86
C ALA A 173 7.56 -18.05 11.29
N ALA A 174 8.53 -18.97 11.26
CA ALA A 174 8.38 -20.35 11.74
C ALA A 174 8.05 -20.43 13.25
N GLU A 175 8.38 -19.37 14.01
CA GLU A 175 8.05 -19.22 15.43
C GLU A 175 6.74 -18.45 15.66
N GLY A 176 5.99 -18.15 14.58
CA GLY A 176 4.73 -17.41 14.65
C GLY A 176 4.89 -15.92 14.94
N LEU A 177 6.11 -15.38 14.88
CA LEU A 177 6.40 -13.97 15.14
C LEU A 177 6.32 -13.15 13.84
N ARG A 178 5.69 -11.98 13.93
CA ARG A 178 5.75 -10.94 12.89
C ARG A 178 6.94 -10.03 13.17
N THR A 179 7.50 -9.45 12.13
CA THR A 179 8.64 -8.53 12.21
C THR A 179 8.26 -7.18 11.64
N ILE A 180 9.09 -6.16 11.89
CA ILE A 180 9.01 -4.86 11.21
C ILE A 180 8.75 -4.97 9.70
N PHE A 181 9.33 -5.95 9.00
CA PHE A 181 9.13 -6.13 7.55
C PHE A 181 7.69 -6.43 7.13
N ASN A 182 6.82 -6.85 8.05
CA ASN A 182 5.39 -6.99 7.79
C ASN A 182 4.67 -5.63 7.71
N LEU A 183 5.26 -4.57 8.26
CA LEU A 183 4.71 -3.21 8.28
C LEU A 183 5.29 -2.32 7.17
N LEU A 184 6.49 -2.66 6.66
CA LEU A 184 7.24 -1.78 5.77
C LEU A 184 6.71 -1.69 4.34
N GLY A 185 5.96 -2.68 3.85
CA GLY A 185 5.53 -2.74 2.44
C GLY A 185 4.93 -1.43 1.92
N PRO A 186 3.89 -0.89 2.59
CA PRO A 186 3.30 0.42 2.25
C PRO A 186 4.23 1.63 2.36
N LEU A 187 5.34 1.53 3.09
CA LEU A 187 6.20 2.66 3.46
C LEU A 187 7.44 2.78 2.56
N LEU A 188 7.72 1.74 1.76
CA LEU A 188 8.96 1.58 1.02
C LEU A 188 8.90 2.03 -0.45
N ASN A 189 7.88 2.77 -0.87
CA ASN A 189 7.85 3.30 -2.23
C ASN A 189 9.06 4.23 -2.50
N PRO A 190 9.98 3.87 -3.42
CA PRO A 190 11.21 4.61 -3.67
C PRO A 190 10.99 5.99 -4.30
N VAL A 191 9.79 6.25 -4.84
CA VAL A 191 9.39 7.57 -5.34
C VAL A 191 9.01 8.53 -4.21
N ARG A 192 8.74 8.01 -2.99
CA ARG A 192 8.37 8.80 -1.81
C ARG A 192 7.19 9.77 -2.11
N PRO A 193 6.04 9.23 -2.54
CA PRO A 193 4.92 10.05 -2.99
C PRO A 193 4.46 11.01 -1.86
N PRO A 194 4.15 12.28 -2.15
CA PRO A 194 3.66 13.23 -1.16
C PRO A 194 2.27 12.88 -0.63
N TYR A 195 1.48 12.13 -1.41
CA TYR A 195 0.15 11.65 -1.05
C TYR A 195 0.15 10.13 -0.86
N GLN A 196 -0.58 9.62 0.13
CA GLN A 196 -0.66 8.17 0.35
C GLN A 196 -1.99 7.71 0.92
N LEU A 197 -2.59 6.66 0.36
CA LEU A 197 -3.68 5.90 0.97
C LEU A 197 -3.12 4.56 1.43
N VAL A 198 -3.11 4.33 2.75
CA VAL A 198 -2.57 3.11 3.36
C VAL A 198 -3.65 2.34 4.08
N GLY A 199 -3.88 1.12 3.65
CA GLY A 199 -4.69 0.17 4.39
C GLY A 199 -3.89 -0.63 5.41
N VAL A 200 -4.44 -0.83 6.60
CA VAL A 200 -3.85 -1.69 7.65
C VAL A 200 -4.83 -2.78 8.09
N PHE A 201 -4.33 -4.01 8.26
CA PHE A 201 -5.18 -5.17 8.61
C PHE A 201 -5.73 -5.13 10.05
N ASP A 202 -5.23 -4.24 10.91
CA ASP A 202 -5.57 -4.14 12.33
C ASP A 202 -5.81 -2.68 12.72
N ASP A 203 -6.91 -2.41 13.43
CA ASP A 203 -7.32 -1.06 13.81
C ASP A 203 -6.36 -0.41 14.81
N ALA A 204 -5.63 -1.19 15.59
CA ALA A 204 -4.61 -0.71 16.51
C ALA A 204 -3.40 -0.09 15.79
N LEU A 205 -3.19 -0.43 14.50
CA LEU A 205 -2.09 0.11 13.69
C LEU A 205 -2.41 1.49 13.11
N VAL A 206 -3.69 1.88 13.05
CA VAL A 206 -4.10 3.13 12.39
C VAL A 206 -3.40 4.37 12.98
N PRO A 207 -3.35 4.56 14.32
CA PRO A 207 -2.61 5.68 14.93
C PRO A 207 -1.12 5.65 14.61
N ALA A 208 -0.47 4.49 14.76
CA ALA A 208 0.97 4.34 14.58
C ALA A 208 1.40 4.63 13.14
N PHE A 209 0.66 4.11 12.15
CA PHE A 209 0.94 4.39 10.74
C PHE A 209 0.76 5.87 10.39
N ALA A 210 -0.24 6.55 10.97
CA ALA A 210 -0.42 7.98 10.71
C ALA A 210 0.78 8.80 11.24
N ASP A 211 1.28 8.44 12.42
CA ASP A 211 2.49 9.04 12.98
C ASP A 211 3.75 8.73 12.16
N ILE A 212 3.88 7.51 11.61
CA ILE A 212 4.97 7.14 10.71
C ILE A 212 4.93 7.99 9.44
N LEU A 213 3.77 8.08 8.77
CA LEU A 213 3.63 8.84 7.52
C LEU A 213 3.90 10.33 7.72
N ARG A 214 3.55 10.88 8.90
CA ARG A 214 3.90 12.25 9.29
C ARG A 214 5.41 12.43 9.41
N GLN A 215 6.10 11.49 10.07
CA GLN A 215 7.56 11.53 10.22
C GLN A 215 8.30 11.34 8.90
N LEU A 216 7.75 10.52 7.99
CA LEU A 216 8.24 10.36 6.61
C LEU A 216 7.95 11.57 5.70
N GLY A 217 7.33 12.63 6.24
CA GLY A 217 7.11 13.88 5.53
C GLY A 217 6.03 13.84 4.46
N ARG A 218 5.03 12.96 4.58
CA ARG A 218 3.87 12.95 3.67
C ARG A 218 3.06 14.23 3.84
N LYS A 219 2.68 14.85 2.72
CA LYS A 219 1.88 16.09 2.70
C LYS A 219 0.45 15.84 3.15
N ALA A 220 -0.17 14.80 2.61
CA ALA A 220 -1.44 14.30 3.11
C ALA A 220 -1.52 12.79 2.92
N ALA A 221 -2.08 12.08 3.89
CA ALA A 221 -2.25 10.64 3.79
C ALA A 221 -3.42 10.16 4.63
N TRP A 222 -4.13 9.13 4.19
CA TRP A 222 -5.10 8.43 5.03
C TRP A 222 -4.60 7.04 5.36
N VAL A 223 -4.64 6.72 6.65
CA VAL A 223 -4.49 5.35 7.13
C VAL A 223 -5.86 4.81 7.44
N VAL A 224 -6.24 3.70 6.81
CA VAL A 224 -7.60 3.17 6.86
C VAL A 224 -7.61 1.73 7.33
N HIS A 225 -8.65 1.39 8.08
CA HIS A 225 -8.98 0.03 8.46
C HIS A 225 -10.49 -0.16 8.34
N GLY A 226 -10.91 -0.95 7.37
CA GLY A 226 -12.30 -1.34 7.20
C GLY A 226 -12.64 -2.54 8.07
N LYS A 227 -13.91 -2.64 8.47
CA LYS A 227 -14.45 -3.83 9.12
C LYS A 227 -15.55 -4.45 8.26
N THR A 228 -15.66 -5.77 8.31
CA THR A 228 -16.86 -6.49 7.91
C THR A 228 -17.98 -6.25 8.93
N ASP A 229 -19.20 -6.63 8.59
CA ASP A 229 -20.35 -6.61 9.51
C ASP A 229 -20.15 -7.52 10.73
N ASP A 230 -19.46 -8.66 10.55
CA ASP A 230 -19.06 -9.60 11.60
C ASP A 230 -17.78 -9.20 12.36
N GLY A 231 -17.22 -8.02 12.09
CA GLY A 231 -16.12 -7.42 12.87
C GLY A 231 -14.72 -7.88 12.47
N ARG A 232 -14.55 -8.65 11.39
CA ARG A 232 -13.24 -8.96 10.81
C ARG A 232 -12.64 -7.72 10.14
N GLY A 233 -11.33 -7.59 10.26
CA GLY A 233 -10.56 -6.46 9.71
C GLY A 233 -10.26 -6.59 8.22
N MET A 234 -10.14 -5.46 7.55
CA MET A 234 -9.82 -5.29 6.13
C MET A 234 -8.82 -4.13 5.98
N ASP A 235 -7.77 -4.33 5.19
CA ASP A 235 -6.75 -3.32 4.89
C ASP A 235 -7.14 -2.44 3.70
N GLU A 236 -8.39 -2.02 3.64
CA GLU A 236 -8.99 -1.12 2.65
C GLU A 236 -10.17 -0.43 3.32
N LEU A 237 -10.73 0.63 2.73
CA LEU A 237 -12.06 1.08 3.12
C LEU A 237 -13.10 0.02 2.73
N SER A 238 -14.02 -0.25 3.65
CA SER A 238 -15.08 -1.26 3.58
C SER A 238 -16.45 -0.64 3.30
N THR A 239 -17.24 -1.33 2.48
CA THR A 239 -18.68 -1.10 2.29
C THR A 239 -19.54 -2.02 3.15
N LEU A 240 -18.94 -2.98 3.87
CA LEU A 240 -19.62 -3.95 4.73
C LEU A 240 -19.93 -3.38 6.13
N GLY A 241 -19.04 -2.52 6.65
CA GLY A 241 -19.06 -2.10 8.04
C GLY A 241 -18.37 -0.76 8.28
N ILE A 242 -17.94 -0.56 9.53
CA ILE A 242 -17.32 0.69 9.98
C ILE A 242 -15.88 0.78 9.46
N ASN A 243 -15.52 1.97 9.00
CA ASN A 243 -14.18 2.36 8.62
C ASN A 243 -13.57 3.22 9.71
N ARG A 244 -12.39 2.82 10.19
CA ARG A 244 -11.54 3.67 11.01
C ARG A 244 -10.51 4.36 10.15
N VAL A 245 -10.39 5.67 10.28
CA VAL A 245 -9.47 6.49 9.48
C VAL A 245 -8.66 7.42 10.38
N ALA A 246 -7.36 7.50 10.11
CA ALA A 246 -6.51 8.61 10.52
C ALA A 246 -6.08 9.39 9.28
N ALA A 247 -6.57 10.63 9.17
CA ALA A 247 -6.28 11.55 8.09
C ALA A 247 -5.16 12.52 8.50
N LEU A 248 -4.00 12.37 7.88
CA LEU A 248 -2.88 13.30 7.93
C LEU A 248 -3.07 14.37 6.85
N LYS A 249 -2.96 15.64 7.22
CA LYS A 249 -2.85 16.76 6.28
C LYS A 249 -2.01 17.87 6.91
N ASP A 250 -0.96 18.30 6.21
CA ASP A 250 -0.08 19.40 6.62
C ASP A 250 0.42 19.27 8.07
N GLY A 251 0.80 18.04 8.46
CA GLY A 251 1.33 17.71 9.80
C GLY A 251 0.28 17.47 10.89
N VAL A 252 -1.00 17.74 10.62
CA VAL A 252 -2.13 17.51 11.53
C VAL A 252 -2.76 16.15 11.24
N ILE A 253 -3.04 15.37 12.30
CA ILE A 253 -3.70 14.07 12.20
C ILE A 253 -5.08 14.17 12.85
N GLU A 254 -6.12 13.97 12.05
CA GLU A 254 -7.50 13.84 12.51
C GLU A 254 -7.94 12.39 12.44
N ARG A 255 -8.79 11.96 13.37
CA ARG A 255 -9.28 10.57 13.44
C ARG A 255 -10.78 10.55 13.39
N ALA A 256 -11.34 9.65 12.59
CA ALA A 256 -12.77 9.49 12.44
C ALA A 256 -13.13 8.02 12.18
N ASP A 257 -14.33 7.65 12.63
CA ASP A 257 -14.98 6.40 12.27
C ASP A 257 -16.22 6.73 11.42
N PHE A 258 -16.43 6.03 10.30
CA PHE A 258 -17.62 6.22 9.46
C PHE A 258 -18.14 4.93 8.83
N ASP A 259 -19.43 4.92 8.49
CA ASP A 259 -20.07 3.83 7.75
C ASP A 259 -20.32 4.31 6.31
N ALA A 260 -19.89 3.54 5.31
CA ALA A 260 -20.02 3.90 3.90
C ALA A 260 -21.49 4.04 3.45
N SER A 261 -22.45 3.44 4.17
CA SER A 261 -23.89 3.62 3.90
C SER A 261 -24.34 5.08 4.05
N LYS A 262 -23.64 5.90 4.84
CA LYS A 262 -23.89 7.36 4.92
C LYS A 262 -23.61 8.10 3.61
N LEU A 263 -22.81 7.50 2.72
CA LEU A 263 -22.53 8.00 1.36
C LEU A 263 -23.46 7.37 0.32
N GLY A 264 -24.47 6.61 0.75
CA GLY A 264 -25.43 5.93 -0.13
C GLY A 264 -24.91 4.65 -0.79
N PHE A 265 -23.84 4.04 -0.27
CA PHE A 265 -23.43 2.69 -0.70
C PHE A 265 -24.34 1.63 -0.10
N ALA A 266 -24.73 0.64 -0.89
CA ALA A 266 -25.41 -0.54 -0.37
C ALA A 266 -24.44 -1.38 0.46
N LYS A 267 -24.93 -2.00 1.54
CA LYS A 267 -24.14 -2.97 2.32
C LYS A 267 -24.21 -4.34 1.63
N PRO A 268 -23.11 -4.84 1.05
CA PRO A 268 -23.12 -6.14 0.41
C PRO A 268 -22.96 -7.27 1.45
N GLN A 269 -23.00 -8.52 0.99
CA GLN A 269 -22.44 -9.64 1.76
C GLN A 269 -20.95 -9.76 1.43
N LEU A 270 -20.15 -10.30 2.36
CA LEU A 270 -18.73 -10.53 2.11
C LEU A 270 -18.50 -11.36 0.83
N ALA A 271 -19.35 -12.36 0.59
CA ALA A 271 -19.29 -13.23 -0.59
C ALA A 271 -19.36 -12.44 -1.92
N ASP A 272 -20.04 -11.30 -1.94
CA ASP A 272 -20.14 -10.44 -3.12
C ASP A 272 -18.82 -9.76 -3.48
N LEU A 273 -17.89 -9.67 -2.51
CA LEU A 273 -16.61 -8.99 -2.63
C LEU A 273 -15.42 -9.95 -2.79
N VAL A 274 -15.64 -11.26 -2.64
CA VAL A 274 -14.60 -12.28 -2.81
C VAL A 274 -14.08 -12.27 -4.25
N GLY A 275 -12.76 -12.36 -4.35
CA GLY A 275 -12.01 -12.52 -5.60
C GLY A 275 -11.49 -13.96 -5.78
N GLY A 276 -10.52 -14.12 -6.67
CA GLY A 276 -9.91 -15.40 -6.99
C GLY A 276 -8.43 -15.31 -7.32
N GLU A 277 -7.99 -16.22 -8.18
CA GLU A 277 -6.65 -16.23 -8.75
C GLU A 277 -6.44 -15.02 -9.67
N ALA A 278 -5.20 -14.80 -10.12
CA ALA A 278 -4.80 -13.62 -10.89
C ALA A 278 -5.74 -13.33 -12.08
N ASN A 279 -6.07 -14.34 -12.91
CA ASN A 279 -6.96 -14.17 -14.06
C ASN A 279 -8.39 -13.79 -13.65
N THR A 280 -8.93 -14.41 -12.60
CA THR A 280 -10.26 -14.06 -12.08
C THR A 280 -10.31 -12.63 -11.59
N ASN A 281 -9.27 -12.18 -10.88
CA ASN A 281 -9.21 -10.81 -10.39
C ASN A 281 -8.92 -9.80 -11.51
N ALA A 282 -8.20 -10.20 -12.57
CA ALA A 282 -8.04 -9.41 -13.79
C ALA A 282 -9.39 -9.21 -14.50
N ASP A 283 -10.18 -10.27 -14.68
CA ASP A 283 -11.52 -10.20 -15.27
C ASP A 283 -12.46 -9.30 -14.45
N ILE A 284 -12.39 -9.39 -13.12
CA ILE A 284 -13.16 -8.53 -12.21
C ILE A 284 -12.75 -7.07 -12.38
N LEU A 285 -11.45 -6.79 -12.31
CA LEU A 285 -10.91 -5.43 -12.41
C LEU A 285 -11.28 -4.82 -13.76
N GLU A 286 -10.94 -5.47 -14.86
CA GLU A 286 -11.27 -4.97 -16.21
C GLU A 286 -12.78 -4.87 -16.40
N GLY A 287 -13.55 -5.82 -15.88
CA GLY A 287 -15.01 -5.78 -15.91
C GLY A 287 -15.60 -4.56 -15.20
N ILE A 288 -15.04 -4.15 -14.05
CA ILE A 288 -15.42 -2.92 -13.35
C ILE A 288 -15.07 -1.70 -14.19
N LEU A 289 -13.83 -1.62 -14.67
CA LEU A 289 -13.35 -0.45 -15.44
C LEU A 289 -14.09 -0.27 -16.76
N ALA A 290 -14.42 -1.38 -17.45
CA ALA A 290 -15.18 -1.40 -18.70
C ALA A 290 -16.70 -1.25 -18.50
N GLY A 291 -17.18 -1.14 -17.25
CA GLY A 291 -18.60 -0.98 -16.94
C GLY A 291 -19.46 -2.24 -17.08
N ARG A 292 -18.84 -3.41 -17.32
CA ARG A 292 -19.51 -4.72 -17.38
C ARG A 292 -19.95 -5.22 -16.00
N ILE A 293 -19.15 -4.95 -14.97
CA ILE A 293 -19.43 -5.28 -13.57
C ILE A 293 -19.92 -4.02 -12.85
N LYS A 294 -21.09 -4.14 -12.21
CA LYS A 294 -21.73 -3.10 -11.39
C LYS A 294 -22.03 -3.66 -10.00
N GLY A 295 -22.42 -2.81 -9.05
CA GLY A 295 -22.77 -3.20 -7.69
C GLY A 295 -21.55 -3.37 -6.77
N ALA A 296 -21.64 -4.30 -5.80
CA ALA A 296 -20.76 -4.37 -4.63
C ALA A 296 -19.25 -4.19 -4.90
N LYS A 297 -18.68 -4.92 -5.87
CA LYS A 297 -17.26 -4.81 -6.21
C LYS A 297 -16.90 -3.45 -6.79
N ARG A 298 -17.75 -2.90 -7.67
CA ARG A 298 -17.59 -1.55 -8.21
C ARG A 298 -17.66 -0.51 -7.09
N ASP A 299 -18.66 -0.61 -6.22
CA ASP A 299 -18.89 0.33 -5.12
C ASP A 299 -17.70 0.39 -4.17
N LEU A 300 -17.10 -0.76 -3.87
CA LEU A 300 -15.92 -0.85 -3.03
C LEU A 300 -14.68 -0.19 -3.68
N ALA A 301 -14.49 -0.37 -4.99
CA ALA A 301 -13.43 0.31 -5.73
C ALA A 301 -13.66 1.83 -5.80
N VAL A 302 -14.92 2.27 -5.98
CA VAL A 302 -15.32 3.69 -5.98
C VAL A 302 -15.05 4.32 -4.62
N LEU A 303 -15.36 3.66 -3.50
CA LEU A 303 -15.10 4.18 -2.16
C LEU A 303 -13.60 4.45 -1.92
N ASN A 304 -12.75 3.50 -2.29
CA ASN A 304 -11.29 3.65 -2.12
C ASN A 304 -10.70 4.69 -3.09
N ALA A 305 -11.21 4.80 -4.31
CA ALA A 305 -10.84 5.89 -5.24
C ALA A 305 -11.32 7.26 -4.74
N ALA A 306 -12.52 7.35 -4.17
CA ALA A 306 -13.04 8.59 -3.59
C ALA A 306 -12.12 9.13 -2.49
N ALA A 307 -11.61 8.25 -1.61
CA ALA A 307 -10.63 8.63 -0.61
C ALA A 307 -9.34 9.17 -1.24
N GLY A 308 -8.81 8.53 -2.28
CA GLY A 308 -7.64 9.03 -3.00
C GLY A 308 -7.84 10.42 -3.62
N PHE A 309 -9.04 10.71 -4.16
CA PHE A 309 -9.37 12.06 -4.66
C PHE A 309 -9.41 13.12 -3.54
N VAL A 310 -9.89 12.74 -2.35
CA VAL A 310 -9.89 13.65 -1.18
C VAL A 310 -8.48 13.91 -0.68
N ILE A 311 -7.67 12.86 -0.50
CA ILE A 311 -6.28 12.95 -0.04
C ILE A 311 -5.47 13.89 -0.94
N THR A 312 -5.67 13.78 -2.25
CA THR A 312 -4.95 14.56 -3.26
C THR A 312 -5.52 15.97 -3.47
N GLY A 313 -6.67 16.29 -2.88
CA GLY A 313 -7.34 17.59 -3.00
C GLY A 313 -8.11 17.80 -4.31
N ILE A 314 -8.23 16.75 -5.14
CA ILE A 314 -9.06 16.79 -6.37
C ILE A 314 -10.55 16.88 -6.02
N SER A 315 -10.96 16.27 -4.91
CA SER A 315 -12.32 16.38 -4.38
C SER A 315 -12.32 16.93 -2.95
N PRO A 316 -13.30 17.76 -2.57
CA PRO A 316 -13.36 18.34 -1.24
C PRO A 316 -13.77 17.34 -0.15
N ASP A 317 -14.54 16.31 -0.51
CA ASP A 317 -15.05 15.30 0.42
C ASP A 317 -15.34 13.96 -0.30
N LEU A 318 -15.71 12.93 0.48
CA LEU A 318 -15.99 11.59 -0.03
C LEU A 318 -17.22 11.53 -0.94
N ALA A 319 -18.21 12.42 -0.77
CA ALA A 319 -19.40 12.43 -1.62
C ALA A 319 -19.06 12.96 -3.02
N ALA A 320 -18.30 14.05 -3.10
CA ALA A 320 -17.76 14.58 -4.34
C ALA A 320 -16.78 13.58 -5.01
N GLY A 321 -15.90 12.95 -4.22
CA GLY A 321 -14.98 11.92 -4.70
C GLY A 321 -15.70 10.69 -5.27
N LYS A 322 -16.80 10.26 -4.63
CA LYS A 322 -17.67 9.19 -5.12
C LYS A 322 -18.29 9.57 -6.47
N ALA A 323 -18.91 10.75 -6.56
CA ALA A 323 -19.55 11.21 -7.79
C ALA A 323 -18.56 11.26 -8.96
N LEU A 324 -17.35 11.78 -8.73
CA LEU A 324 -16.28 11.82 -9.74
C LEU A 324 -15.84 10.41 -10.17
N ALA A 325 -15.61 9.50 -9.22
CA ALA A 325 -15.23 8.12 -9.51
C ALA A 325 -16.31 7.39 -10.33
N GLU A 326 -17.59 7.59 -10.01
CA GLU A 326 -18.71 7.02 -10.76
C GLU A 326 -18.81 7.58 -12.18
N GLU A 327 -18.63 8.90 -12.35
CA GLU A 327 -18.59 9.55 -13.67
C GLU A 327 -17.46 8.99 -14.54
N ILE A 328 -16.25 8.88 -13.97
CA ILE A 328 -15.06 8.33 -14.63
C ILE A 328 -15.30 6.91 -15.16
N LEU A 329 -15.92 6.07 -14.34
CA LEU A 329 -16.29 4.70 -14.73
C LEU A 329 -17.37 4.72 -15.81
N ASN A 330 -18.40 5.55 -15.67
CA ASN A 330 -19.50 5.63 -16.62
C ASN A 330 -19.08 6.09 -18.02
N ARG A 331 -18.08 6.98 -18.12
CA ARG A 331 -17.50 7.43 -19.39
C ARG A 331 -16.40 6.51 -19.95
N GLY A 332 -16.08 5.41 -19.25
CA GLY A 332 -15.06 4.44 -19.66
C GLY A 332 -13.61 4.94 -19.55
N ALA A 333 -13.36 6.09 -18.92
CA ALA A 333 -12.03 6.70 -18.88
C ALA A 333 -11.01 5.86 -18.10
N ALA A 334 -11.45 5.17 -17.04
CA ALA A 334 -10.58 4.28 -16.28
C ALA A 334 -10.13 3.05 -17.09
N HIS A 335 -11.01 2.51 -17.94
CA HIS A 335 -10.64 1.41 -18.85
C HIS A 335 -9.61 1.86 -19.89
N VAL A 336 -9.81 3.05 -20.47
CA VAL A 336 -8.81 3.65 -21.37
C VAL A 336 -7.46 3.80 -20.68
N LYS A 337 -7.44 4.19 -19.40
CA LYS A 337 -6.22 4.31 -18.61
C LYS A 337 -5.51 2.96 -18.41
N LEU A 338 -6.25 1.89 -18.12
CA LEU A 338 -5.70 0.53 -18.06
C LEU A 338 -5.08 0.13 -19.40
N ARG A 339 -5.81 0.30 -20.51
CA ARG A 339 -5.31 -0.04 -21.85
C ARG A 339 -4.07 0.75 -22.22
N THR A 340 -4.06 2.06 -21.94
CA THR A 340 -2.89 2.92 -22.18
C THR A 340 -1.64 2.40 -21.47
N LEU A 341 -1.77 1.92 -20.22
CA LEU A 341 -0.65 1.36 -19.49
C LEU A 341 -0.21 -0.01 -20.04
N ALA A 342 -1.17 -0.89 -20.33
CA ALA A 342 -0.90 -2.23 -20.86
C ALA A 342 -0.22 -2.16 -22.24
N ASP A 343 -0.67 -1.24 -23.09
CA ASP A 343 -0.17 -1.07 -24.45
C ASP A 343 1.11 -0.21 -24.52
N TRP A 344 1.57 0.36 -23.40
CA TRP A 344 2.82 1.15 -23.34
C TRP A 344 4.08 0.29 -23.51
N CYS A 345 3.98 -1.01 -23.19
CA CYS A 345 5.13 -1.90 -22.99
C CYS A 345 5.48 -2.75 -24.21
#